data_AF-A0A3D3ZLE0-F1
#
_entry.id   AF-A0A3D3ZLE0-F1
#
_cell.length_a   1.000
_cell.length_b   1.000
_cell.length_c   1.000
_cell.angle_alpha   90.00
_cell.angle_beta   90.00
_cell.angle_gamma   90.00
#
_symmetry.space_group_name_H-M   'P 1'
#
loop_
_entity.id
_entity.type
_entity.pdbx_description
1 polymer ?
#
loop_
_entity_poly.entity_id
_entity_poly.type
_entity_poly.pdbx_seq_one_letter_code
_entity_poly.pdbx_strand_id
1 'polypeptide(L)' 'MGTGIHGLACREMEVVQLRSGRPTVTLHGNAKRRAELLGISAFDVSIADLAELSIAIAVAVQTNVETKQ' A
#
# COMPACT_ATOMS: atom_id res chain seq x y z
N MET A 1 1.61 6.68 -2.54
CA MET A 1 2.09 7.47 -1.38
C MET A 1 3.26 8.39 -1.74
N GLY A 2 4.20 7.98 -2.60
CA GLY A 2 5.17 8.90 -3.23
C GLY A 2 6.23 9.49 -2.29
N THR A 3 6.39 8.93 -1.08
CA THR A 3 7.30 9.45 -0.04
C THR A 3 8.61 8.68 0.09
N GLY A 4 8.73 7.51 -0.55
CA GLY A 4 9.78 6.54 -0.21
C GLY A 4 9.76 6.19 1.29
N ILE A 5 10.91 5.82 1.85
CA ILE A 5 11.09 5.56 3.29
C ILE A 5 11.06 6.82 4.16
N HIS A 6 10.98 8.01 3.56
CA HIS A 6 11.02 9.27 4.30
C HIS A 6 9.65 9.56 4.93
N GLY A 7 9.60 9.49 6.26
CA GLY A 7 8.40 9.81 7.04
C GLY A 7 7.36 8.69 7.12
N LEU A 8 7.67 7.48 6.62
CA LEU A 8 6.88 6.27 6.78
C LEU A 8 7.81 5.14 7.19
N ALA A 9 7.70 4.65 8.42
CA ALA A 9 8.50 3.50 8.82
C ALA A 9 7.96 2.26 8.08
N CYS A 10 8.84 1.37 7.60
CA CYS A 10 8.41 0.10 7.02
C CYS A 10 7.49 -0.70 7.98
N ARG A 11 7.67 -0.54 9.29
CA ARG A 11 6.80 -1.13 10.31
C ARG A 11 5.34 -0.64 10.25
N GLU A 12 5.09 0.52 9.68
CA GLU A 12 3.76 1.08 9.49
C GLU A 12 3.09 0.57 8.19
N MET A 13 3.79 -0.26 7.41
CA MET A 13 3.33 -0.87 6.15
C MET A 13 3.55 -2.39 6.22
N GLU A 14 2.47 -3.15 6.42
CA GLU A 14 2.53 -4.60 6.49
C GLU A 14 2.00 -5.22 5.19
N VAL A 15 2.79 -6.08 4.56
CA VAL A 15 2.30 -6.96 3.49
C VAL A 15 1.70 -8.20 4.14
N VAL A 16 0.38 -8.35 4.03
CA VAL A 16 -0.38 -9.47 4.60
C VAL A 16 -0.78 -10.41 3.49
N GLN A 17 -0.55 -11.71 3.67
CA GLN A 17 -0.99 -12.71 2.71
C GLN A 17 -2.43 -13.13 3.03
N LEU A 18 -3.35 -12.88 2.10
CA LEU A 18 -4.73 -13.36 2.26
C LEU A 18 -4.79 -14.88 2.14
N ARG A 19 -5.88 -15.49 2.65
CA ARG A 19 -6.11 -16.94 2.49
C ARG A 19 -6.14 -17.39 1.03
N SER A 20 -6.45 -16.47 0.10
CA SER A 20 -6.41 -16.71 -1.34
C SER A 20 -4.99 -16.78 -1.92
N GLY A 21 -3.95 -16.50 -1.12
CA GLY A 21 -2.57 -16.39 -1.58
C GLY A 21 -2.19 -15.01 -2.12
N ARG A 22 -3.17 -14.12 -2.33
CA ARG A 22 -2.92 -12.75 -2.80
C ARG A 22 -2.35 -11.88 -1.68
N PRO A 23 -1.19 -11.22 -1.89
CA PRO A 23 -0.68 -10.25 -0.93
C PRO A 23 -1.53 -8.97 -0.96
N THR A 24 -1.71 -8.36 0.21
CA THR A 24 -2.39 -7.08 0.40
C THR A 24 -1.56 -6.20 1.35
N VAL A 25 -1.88 -4.91 1.44
CA VAL A 25 -1.17 -3.97 2.32
C VAL A 25 -2.10 -3.47 3.41
N THR A 26 -1.65 -3.61 4.65
CA THR A 26 -2.28 -2.96 5.80
C THR A 26 -1.39 -1.81 6.26
N LEU A 27 -1.99 -0.63 6.42
CA LEU A 27 -1.31 0.57 6.90
C LEU A 27 -1.65 0.84 8.36
N HIS A 28 -0.64 1.30 9.10
CA HIS A 28 -0.76 1.69 10.50
C HIS A 28 -0.22 3.11 10.71
N GLY A 29 -0.48 3.68 11.89
CA GLY A 29 0.13 4.93 12.34
C GLY A 29 0.03 6.08 11.33
N ASN A 30 1.18 6.69 11.03
CA ASN A 30 1.27 7.83 10.12
C ASN A 30 1.03 7.43 8.65
N ALA A 31 1.37 6.20 8.27
CA ALA A 31 1.10 5.68 6.94
C ALA A 31 -0.39 5.64 6.64
N LYS A 32 -1.19 5.12 7.59
CA LYS A 32 -2.65 5.08 7.47
C LYS A 32 -3.23 6.48 7.30
N ARG A 33 -2.87 7.40 8.21
CA ARG A 33 -3.35 8.79 8.19
C ARG A 33 -3.03 9.48 6.87
N ARG A 34 -1.84 9.25 6.33
CA ARG A 34 -1.42 9.85 5.06
C ARG A 34 -2.16 9.24 3.87
N ALA A 35 -2.46 7.94 3.89
CA ALA A 35 -3.28 7.32 2.86
C ALA A 35 -4.72 7.86 2.87
N GLU A 36 -5.30 8.06 4.06
CA GLU A 36 -6.61 8.71 4.23
C GLU A 36 -6.62 10.14 3.68
N LEU A 37 -5.63 10.97 4.04
CA LEU A 37 -5.49 12.34 3.51
C LEU A 37 -5.32 12.38 1.99
N LEU A 38 -4.72 11.35 1.40
CA LEU A 38 -4.53 11.23 -0.04
C LEU A 38 -5.74 10.60 -0.75
N GLY A 39 -6.81 10.24 -0.03
CA GLY A 39 -7.99 9.59 -0.61
C GLY A 39 -7.69 8.20 -1.20
N ILE A 40 -6.65 7.53 -0.71
CA ILE A 40 -6.31 6.17 -1.14
C ILE A 40 -7.26 5.19 -0.45
N SER A 41 -8.00 4.41 -1.24
CA SER A 41 -9.00 3.47 -0.73
C SER A 41 -8.56 2.01 -0.80
N ALA A 42 -7.59 1.68 -1.65
CA ALA A 42 -7.05 0.33 -1.74
C ALA A 42 -5.60 0.31 -2.21
N PHE A 43 -4.91 -0.78 -1.88
CA PHE A 43 -3.59 -1.12 -2.40
C PHE A 43 -3.64 -2.50 -3.04
N ASP A 44 -3.00 -2.62 -4.20
CA ASP A 44 -2.75 -3.89 -4.86
C ASP A 44 -1.24 -4.12 -4.94
N VAL A 45 -0.80 -5.34 -4.66
CA VAL A 45 0.61 -5.69 -4.61
C VAL A 45 0.85 -6.99 -5.35
N SER A 46 1.93 -7.01 -6.12
CA SER A 46 2.47 -8.20 -6.76
C SER A 46 3.92 -8.36 -6.36
N ILE A 47 4.30 -9.57 -5.98
CA ILE A 47 5.67 -9.91 -5.56
C ILE A 47 6.11 -11.12 -6.37
N ALA A 48 7.32 -11.07 -6.89
CA ALA A 48 7.97 -12.20 -7.52
C ALA A 48 9.39 -12.36 -6.95
N ASP A 49 9.74 -13.60 -6.65
CA ASP A 49 11.05 -13.99 -6.17
C ASP A 49 11.71 -14.90 -7.20
N LEU A 50 12.88 -14.50 -7.67
CA LEU A 50 13.71 -15.21 -8.62
C LEU A 50 15.04 -15.54 -7.93
N ALA A 51 15.77 -16.51 -8.46
CA ALA A 51 16.99 -17.04 -7.84
C ALA A 51 18.02 -15.98 -7.40
N GLU A 52 18.13 -14.87 -8.13
CA GLU A 52 19.09 -13.80 -7.86
C GLU A 52 18.44 -12.43 -7.59
N LEU A 53 17.11 -12.35 -7.66
CA LEU A 53 16.39 -11.08 -7.60
C LEU A 53 14.98 -11.25 -7.04
N SER A 54 14.60 -10.37 -6.12
CA SER A 54 13.21 -10.19 -5.69
C SER A 54 12.68 -8.84 -6.20
N ILE A 55 11.45 -8.83 -6.71
CA ILE A 55 10.77 -7.63 -7.17
C ILE A 55 9.38 -7.54 -6.55
N ALA A 56 8.98 -6.32 -6.18
CA ALA A 56 7.64 -6.01 -5.72
C ALA A 56 7.11 -4.77 -6.45
N ILE A 57 5.85 -4.84 -6.89
CA ILE A 57 5.13 -3.74 -7.52
C ILE A 57 3.89 -3.47 -6.67
N ALA A 58 3.68 -2.19 -6.32
CA ALA A 58 2.51 -1.76 -5.55
C ALA A 58 1.78 -0.64 -6.29
N VAL A 59 0.45 -0.77 -6.38
CA VAL A 59 -0.45 0.22 -6.97
C VAL A 59 -1.43 0.68 -5.89
N ALA A 60 -1.63 1.99 -5.81
CA ALA A 60 -2.63 2.59 -4.91
C ALA A 60 -3.81 3.09 -5.74
N VAL A 61 -5.02 2.71 -5.34
CA VAL A 61 -6.26 3.22 -5.94
C VAL A 61 -6.74 4.40 -5.12
N GLN A 62 -6.88 5.55 -5.77
CA GLN A 62 -7.51 6.73 -5.18
C GLN A 62 -8.96 6.80 -5.66
N THR A 63 -9.90 6.82 -4.72
CA THR A 63 -11.30 7.14 -5.03
C THR A 63 -11.51 8.58 -4.62
N ASN A 64 -11.40 9.49 -5.59
CA ASN A 64 -11.84 10.86 -5.39
C ASN A 64 -13.37 10.83 -5.37
N VAL A 65 -13.96 10.70 -4.18
CA VAL A 65 -15.40 10.86 -4.05
C VAL A 65 -15.65 12.35 -4.20
N GLU A 66 -15.96 12.79 -5.43
CA GLU A 66 -16.62 14.07 -5.61
C GLU A 66 -17.94 14.00 -4.82
N THR A 67 -17.94 14.56 -3.61
CA THR A 67 -19.17 14.94 -2.94
C THR A 67 -19.83 16.00 -3.81
N LYS A 68 -20.69 15.55 -4.73
CA LYS A 68 -21.72 16.39 -5.33
C LYS A 68 -22.53 16.97 -4.17
N GLN A 69 -22.43 18.29 -3.99
CA GLN A 69 -23.43 19.09 -3.30
C GLN A 69 -24.71 19.13 -4.13
#